data_AF-A0A0R1XA89-F1
#
_entry.id   AF-A0A0R1XA89-F1
#
_cell.length_a   1.000
_cell.length_b   1.000
_cell.length_c   1.000
_cell.angle_alpha   90.00
_cell.angle_beta   90.00
_cell.angle_gamma   90.00
#
_symmetry.space_group_name_H-M   'P 1'
#
loop_
_entity.id
_entity.type
_entity.pdbx_description
1 polymer ?
#
loop_
_entity_poly.entity_id
_entity_poly.type
_entity_poly.pdbx_seq_one_letter_code
_entity_poly.pdbx_strand_id
1 'polypeptide(L)'
;MIPELLPLRHKRMLASRFSFFRGTAELMEQDLKKQAQSNIPIVISGDAHVNNFGFYASPERQLLFGLNDFDEARIGNWESDLKRLLVSAELAGEENGFAKENLYDLLQLTTKTYRHAIKRANRMTLSDVFYFSFEINDMIRTIDSLGMVMSR
;
A
#
# COMPACT_ATOMS: atom_id res chain seq x y z
N MET A 1 21.73 8.73 -9.44
CA MET A 1 22.02 8.35 -8.04
C MET A 1 23.42 8.84 -7.68
N ILE A 2 23.64 9.37 -6.47
CA ILE A 2 24.94 9.83 -6.00
C ILE A 2 25.81 8.59 -5.68
N PRO A 3 26.93 8.33 -6.41
CA PRO A 3 27.70 7.09 -6.27
C PRO A 3 28.17 6.80 -4.86
N GLU A 4 28.54 7.83 -4.11
CA GLU A 4 29.05 7.76 -2.74
C GLU A 4 28.02 7.23 -1.74
N LEU A 5 26.71 7.31 -2.08
CA LEU A 5 25.62 6.81 -1.24
C LEU A 5 25.25 5.35 -1.53
N LEU A 6 25.80 4.74 -2.59
CA LEU A 6 25.51 3.34 -2.95
C LEU A 6 25.83 2.36 -1.81
N PRO A 7 27.00 2.44 -1.13
CA PRO A 7 27.30 1.55 -0.01
C PRO A 7 26.31 1.71 1.14
N LEU A 8 25.86 2.94 1.43
CA LEU A 8 24.88 3.22 2.47
C LEU A 8 23.50 2.66 2.11
N ARG A 9 23.07 2.82 0.85
CA ARG A 9 21.84 2.22 0.32
C ARG A 9 21.86 0.70 0.49
N HIS A 10 22.93 0.04 0.05
CA HIS A 10 23.08 -1.41 0.19
C HIS A 10 23.08 -1.84 1.65
N LYS A 11 23.81 -1.14 2.53
CA LYS A 11 23.80 -1.43 3.97
C LYS A 11 22.38 -1.37 4.57
N ARG A 12 21.57 -0.37 4.18
CA ARG A 12 20.17 -0.26 4.64
C ARG A 12 19.29 -1.37 4.09
N MET A 13 19.46 -1.74 2.82
CA MET A 13 18.71 -2.82 2.18
C MET A 13 19.04 -4.20 2.78
N LEU A 14 20.28 -4.42 3.23
CA LEU A 14 20.70 -5.66 3.88
C LEU A 14 20.11 -5.87 5.29
N ALA A 15 19.44 -4.87 5.86
CA ALA A 15 18.93 -4.95 7.23
C ALA A 15 17.82 -6.01 7.39
N SER A 16 16.96 -6.18 6.39
CA SER A 16 15.87 -7.17 6.42
C SER A 16 15.35 -7.49 5.02
N ARG A 17 14.61 -8.60 4.87
CA ARG A 17 13.91 -8.93 3.61
C ARG A 17 12.96 -7.81 3.20
N PHE A 18 12.20 -7.27 4.15
CA PHE A 18 11.34 -6.12 3.91
C PHE A 18 12.12 -4.90 3.40
N SER A 19 13.25 -4.56 4.03
CA SER A 19 14.12 -3.45 3.62
C SER A 19 14.72 -3.66 2.21
N PHE A 20 15.06 -4.90 1.86
CA PHE A 20 15.55 -5.26 0.53
C PHE A 20 14.47 -5.07 -0.55
N PHE A 21 13.28 -5.65 -0.36
CA PHE A 21 12.22 -5.63 -1.36
C PHE A 21 11.58 -4.25 -1.54
N ARG A 22 11.46 -3.45 -0.47
CA ARG A 22 11.05 -2.04 -0.61
C ARG A 22 12.09 -1.22 -1.37
N GLY A 23 13.38 -1.52 -1.19
CA GLY A 23 14.49 -0.83 -1.85
C GLY A 23 14.77 -1.30 -3.29
N THR A 24 14.00 -2.25 -3.81
CA THR A 24 14.15 -2.82 -5.17
C THR A 24 12.79 -2.92 -5.89
N ALA A 25 12.13 -1.78 -6.11
CA ALA A 25 10.83 -1.73 -6.75
C ALA A 25 10.81 -2.38 -8.15
N GLU A 26 11.85 -2.11 -8.90
CA GLU A 26 12.11 -2.62 -10.23
C GLU A 26 12.23 -4.15 -10.31
N LEU A 27 12.73 -4.81 -9.26
CA LEU A 27 12.88 -6.27 -9.25
C LEU A 27 11.50 -6.94 -9.18
N MET A 28 10.67 -6.51 -8.23
CA MET A 28 9.31 -7.04 -8.12
C MET A 28 8.49 -6.74 -9.38
N GLU A 29 8.64 -5.56 -9.98
CA GLU A 29 7.99 -5.22 -11.24
C GLU A 29 8.36 -6.20 -12.37
N GLN A 30 9.64 -6.59 -12.47
CA GLN A 30 10.08 -7.59 -13.45
C GLN A 30 9.45 -8.97 -13.21
N ASP A 31 9.29 -9.37 -11.95
CA ASP A 31 8.62 -10.62 -11.60
C ASP A 31 7.12 -10.57 -11.91
N LEU A 32 6.46 -9.46 -11.59
CA LEU A 32 5.03 -9.25 -11.84
C LEU A 32 4.70 -9.29 -13.33
N LYS A 33 5.57 -8.74 -14.20
CA LYS A 33 5.41 -8.79 -15.66
C LYS A 33 5.32 -10.21 -16.23
N LYS A 34 5.87 -11.20 -15.54
CA LYS A 34 5.83 -12.62 -15.95
C LYS A 34 4.59 -13.37 -15.43
N GLN A 35 3.80 -12.74 -14.56
CA GLN A 35 2.57 -13.31 -14.03
C GLN A 35 1.37 -12.97 -14.93
N ALA A 36 0.22 -13.58 -14.63
CA ALA A 36 -1.05 -13.16 -15.22
C ALA A 36 -1.33 -11.68 -14.88
N GLN A 37 -1.70 -10.92 -15.92
CA GLN A 37 -2.04 -9.51 -15.87
C GLN A 37 -3.49 -9.33 -16.31
N SER A 38 -4.21 -8.43 -15.66
CA SER A 38 -5.57 -8.04 -16.02
C SER A 38 -5.62 -7.22 -17.32
N ASN A 39 -4.49 -6.59 -17.68
CA ASN A 39 -4.37 -5.64 -18.79
C ASN A 39 -5.33 -4.46 -18.66
N ILE A 40 -5.56 -4.00 -17.42
CA ILE A 40 -6.34 -2.81 -17.09
C ILE A 40 -5.33 -1.73 -16.63
N PRO A 41 -4.82 -0.90 -17.56
CA PRO A 41 -3.84 0.11 -17.24
C PRO A 41 -4.47 1.31 -16.54
N ILE A 42 -3.85 1.74 -15.45
CA ILE A 42 -4.15 2.98 -14.72
C ILE A 42 -2.84 3.69 -14.37
N VAL A 43 -2.93 4.91 -13.83
CA VAL A 43 -1.78 5.51 -13.13
C VAL A 43 -1.63 4.79 -11.79
N ILE A 44 -0.51 4.09 -11.63
CA ILE A 44 -0.13 3.41 -10.38
C ILE A 44 0.91 4.26 -9.64
N SER A 45 1.01 4.10 -8.32
CA SER A 45 2.09 4.67 -7.51
C SER A 45 3.42 4.02 -7.87
N GLY A 46 3.43 2.71 -8.17
CA GLY A 46 4.65 2.00 -8.52
C GLY A 46 5.50 1.58 -7.31
N ASP A 47 5.27 2.19 -6.15
CA ASP A 47 5.93 1.86 -4.88
C ASP A 47 4.95 1.74 -3.69
N ALA A 48 3.82 1.08 -3.91
CA ALA A 48 2.84 0.81 -2.86
C ALA A 48 3.36 -0.23 -1.85
N HIS A 49 3.94 0.23 -0.73
CA HIS A 49 4.38 -0.62 0.38
C HIS A 49 3.94 -0.05 1.74
N VAL A 50 3.80 -0.86 2.80
CA VAL A 50 3.24 -0.40 4.10
C VAL A 50 3.89 0.87 4.67
N ASN A 51 5.21 1.06 4.51
CA ASN A 51 5.92 2.24 4.98
C ASN A 51 5.80 3.49 4.06
N ASN A 52 5.09 3.40 2.94
CA ASN A 52 4.77 4.53 2.05
C ASN A 52 3.37 5.06 2.35
N PHE A 53 2.61 4.35 3.20
CA PHE A 53 1.37 4.84 3.76
C PHE A 53 1.65 5.52 5.10
N GLY A 54 1.04 6.68 5.30
CA GLY A 54 1.24 7.47 6.51
C GLY A 54 0.25 8.62 6.61
N PHE A 55 0.44 9.42 7.66
CA PHE A 55 -0.35 10.62 7.89
C PHE A 55 0.41 11.86 7.43
N TYR A 56 -0.27 12.72 6.68
CA TYR A 56 0.28 13.94 6.10
C TYR A 56 -0.62 15.13 6.41
N ALA A 57 -0.01 16.27 6.72
CA ALA A 57 -0.74 17.50 6.94
C ALA A 57 -1.15 18.12 5.60
N SER A 58 -2.44 18.38 5.42
CA SER A 58 -2.95 19.14 4.27
C SER A 58 -2.77 20.65 4.49
N PRO A 59 -2.75 21.46 3.41
CA PRO A 59 -2.75 22.92 3.51
C PRO A 59 -3.92 23.48 4.35
N GLU A 60 -5.04 22.76 4.38
CA GLU A 60 -6.26 23.07 5.14
C GLU A 60 -6.18 22.63 6.61
N ARG A 61 -5.00 22.22 7.09
CA ARG A 61 -4.75 21.73 8.47
C ARG A 61 -5.50 20.44 8.81
N GLN A 62 -5.77 19.60 7.80
CA GLN A 62 -6.31 18.26 8.02
C GLN A 62 -5.18 17.23 8.07
N LEU A 63 -5.34 16.18 8.88
CA LEU A 63 -4.42 15.05 8.92
C LEU A 63 -4.97 13.93 8.04
N LEU A 64 -4.39 13.78 6.85
CA LEU A 64 -4.84 12.86 5.81
C LEU A 64 -3.99 11.59 5.84
N PHE A 65 -4.64 10.43 5.75
CA PHE A 65 -3.97 9.17 5.53
C PHE A 65 -3.89 8.86 4.04
N GLY A 66 -2.69 8.53 3.55
CA GLY A 66 -2.50 8.23 2.14
C GLY A 66 -1.09 7.79 1.82
N LEU A 67 -0.81 7.74 0.52
CA LEU A 67 0.53 7.53 -0.03
C LEU A 67 1.30 8.85 -0.06
N ASN A 68 2.61 8.79 0.17
CA ASN A 68 3.47 9.98 0.21
C ASN A 68 4.29 10.19 -1.05
N ASP A 69 4.80 9.10 -1.61
CA ASP A 69 5.82 9.11 -2.65
C ASP A 69 5.24 8.59 -3.97
N PHE A 70 5.45 9.39 -5.03
CA PHE A 70 4.99 9.14 -6.38
C PHE A 70 6.15 9.23 -7.40
N ASP A 71 7.40 9.19 -6.95
CA ASP A 71 8.58 9.25 -7.85
C ASP A 71 8.63 8.05 -8.82
N GLU A 72 8.00 6.92 -8.47
CA GLU A 72 7.88 5.71 -9.30
C GLU A 72 6.55 5.62 -10.08
N ALA A 73 5.74 6.68 -10.05
CA ALA A 73 4.40 6.69 -10.65
C ALA A 73 4.46 6.57 -12.17
N ARG A 74 3.63 5.69 -12.72
CA ARG A 74 3.61 5.37 -14.15
C ARG A 74 2.28 4.75 -14.57
N ILE A 75 2.08 4.58 -15.88
CA ILE A 75 1.00 3.73 -16.39
C ILE A 75 1.38 2.26 -16.15
N GLY A 76 0.53 1.53 -15.45
CA GLY A 76 0.71 0.11 -15.15
C GLY A 76 -0.61 -0.56 -14.80
N ASN A 77 -0.59 -1.88 -14.61
CA ASN A 77 -1.78 -2.61 -14.20
C ASN A 77 -2.05 -2.36 -12.71
N TRP A 78 -3.31 -2.09 -12.37
CA TRP A 78 -3.72 -1.76 -10.99
C TRP A 78 -3.29 -2.81 -9.96
N GLU A 79 -3.25 -4.10 -10.36
CA GLU A 79 -2.87 -5.17 -9.44
C GLU A 79 -1.39 -5.13 -9.03
N SER A 80 -0.53 -4.40 -9.74
CA SER A 80 0.87 -4.26 -9.38
C SER A 80 1.03 -3.59 -8.01
N ASP A 81 0.34 -2.47 -7.78
CA ASP A 81 0.35 -1.79 -6.48
C ASP A 81 -0.25 -2.66 -5.37
N LEU A 82 -1.38 -3.34 -5.66
CA LEU A 82 -2.00 -4.21 -4.65
C LEU A 82 -1.09 -5.39 -4.29
N LYS A 83 -0.51 -6.09 -5.27
CA LYS A 83 0.41 -7.20 -5.03
C LYS A 83 1.64 -6.74 -4.26
N ARG A 84 2.19 -5.57 -4.60
CA ARG A 84 3.33 -4.96 -3.89
C ARG A 84 2.98 -4.66 -2.44
N LEU A 85 1.81 -4.07 -2.19
CA LEU A 85 1.34 -3.79 -0.84
C LEU A 85 1.20 -5.07 -0.02
N LEU A 86 0.58 -6.11 -0.58
CA LEU A 86 0.39 -7.40 0.11
C LEU A 86 1.74 -8.07 0.46
N VAL A 87 2.67 -8.13 -0.48
CA VAL A 87 4.02 -8.67 -0.22
C VAL A 87 4.72 -7.86 0.86
N SER A 88 4.61 -6.53 0.82
CA SER A 88 5.21 -5.67 1.83
C SER A 88 4.61 -5.89 3.23
N ALA A 89 3.28 -6.09 3.31
CA ALA A 89 2.58 -6.33 4.56
C ALA A 89 2.96 -7.69 5.16
N GLU A 90 3.09 -8.73 4.33
CA GLU A 90 3.56 -10.04 4.79
C GLU A 90 5.00 -9.97 5.30
N LEU A 91 5.92 -9.38 4.54
CA LEU A 91 7.33 -9.27 4.95
C LEU A 91 7.52 -8.43 6.22
N ALA A 92 6.80 -7.31 6.33
CA ALA A 92 6.83 -6.49 7.53
C ALA A 92 6.22 -7.23 8.72
N GLY A 93 5.11 -7.94 8.51
CA GLY A 93 4.48 -8.75 9.54
C GLY A 93 5.36 -9.89 10.04
N GLU A 94 6.02 -10.62 9.15
CA GLU A 94 6.99 -11.66 9.51
C GLU A 94 8.16 -11.07 10.32
N GLU A 95 8.69 -9.91 9.91
CA GLU A 95 9.78 -9.22 10.63
C GLU A 95 9.36 -8.78 12.04
N ASN A 96 8.07 -8.46 12.25
CA ASN A 96 7.51 -8.08 13.54
C ASN A 96 6.98 -9.28 14.36
N GLY A 97 7.17 -10.52 13.90
CA GLY A 97 6.83 -11.72 14.67
C GLY A 97 5.34 -12.09 14.67
N PHE A 98 4.57 -11.59 13.70
CA PHE A 98 3.17 -11.98 13.57
C PHE A 98 3.04 -13.44 13.10
N ALA A 99 2.04 -14.15 13.64
CA ALA A 99 1.72 -15.51 13.22
C ALA A 99 1.23 -15.55 11.76
N LYS A 100 1.56 -16.63 11.04
CA LYS A 100 1.22 -16.78 9.62
C LYS A 100 -0.28 -16.75 9.37
N GLU A 101 -1.06 -17.30 10.28
CA GLU A 101 -2.52 -17.33 10.21
C GLU A 101 -3.09 -15.90 10.28
N ASN A 102 -2.57 -15.07 11.19
CA ASN A 102 -2.96 -13.67 11.32
C ASN A 102 -2.58 -12.86 10.08
N LEU A 103 -1.40 -13.13 9.49
CA LEU A 103 -0.97 -12.47 8.25
C LEU A 103 -1.86 -12.88 7.08
N TYR A 104 -2.19 -14.16 6.95
CA TYR A 104 -3.11 -14.64 5.93
C TYR A 104 -4.47 -13.93 6.00
N ASP A 105 -5.04 -13.83 7.20
CA ASP A 105 -6.31 -13.12 7.43
C ASP A 105 -6.19 -11.62 7.10
N LEU A 106 -5.08 -10.97 7.47
CA LEU A 106 -4.80 -9.58 7.13
C LEU A 106 -4.73 -9.35 5.62
N LEU A 107 -4.05 -10.23 4.87
CA LEU A 107 -3.94 -10.11 3.42
C LEU A 107 -5.29 -10.33 2.74
N GLN A 108 -6.10 -11.29 3.22
CA GLN A 108 -7.47 -11.47 2.75
C GLN A 108 -8.35 -10.25 3.04
N LEU A 109 -8.24 -9.67 4.24
CA LEU A 109 -8.98 -8.48 4.61
C LEU A 109 -8.57 -7.29 3.71
N THR A 110 -7.27 -7.11 3.49
CA THR A 110 -6.72 -6.04 2.64
C THR A 110 -7.28 -6.12 1.21
N THR A 111 -7.26 -7.31 0.60
CA THR A 111 -7.83 -7.52 -0.75
C THR A 111 -9.35 -7.32 -0.80
N LYS A 112 -10.09 -7.79 0.21
CA LYS A 112 -11.55 -7.55 0.34
C LYS A 112 -11.84 -6.05 0.43
N THR A 113 -11.10 -5.33 1.26
CA THR A 113 -11.24 -3.88 1.45
C THR A 113 -10.94 -3.12 0.17
N TYR A 114 -9.86 -3.45 -0.53
CA TYR A 114 -9.54 -2.87 -1.85
C TYR A 114 -10.70 -3.03 -2.83
N ARG A 115 -11.23 -4.25 -2.96
CA ARG A 115 -12.38 -4.53 -3.84
C ARG A 115 -13.64 -3.75 -3.42
N HIS A 116 -13.92 -3.62 -2.13
CA HIS A 116 -15.06 -2.85 -1.64
C HIS A 116 -14.89 -1.35 -1.89
N ALA A 117 -13.68 -0.81 -1.73
CA ALA A 117 -13.35 0.58 -2.03
C ALA A 117 -13.62 0.89 -3.52
N ILE A 118 -13.16 0.04 -4.44
CA ILE A 118 -13.45 0.19 -5.88
C ILE A 118 -14.96 0.15 -6.15
N LYS A 119 -15.69 -0.81 -5.57
CA LYS A 119 -17.16 -0.88 -5.73
C LYS A 119 -17.88 0.35 -5.19
N ARG A 120 -17.39 0.94 -4.09
CA ARG A 120 -17.92 2.17 -3.52
C ARG A 120 -17.63 3.36 -4.43
N ALA A 121 -16.37 3.51 -4.88
CA ALA A 121 -15.97 4.57 -5.79
C ALA A 121 -16.80 4.55 -7.10
N ASN A 122 -17.09 3.37 -7.64
CA ASN A 122 -17.93 3.23 -8.84
C ASN A 122 -19.39 3.69 -8.66
N ARG A 123 -19.85 3.91 -7.42
CA ARG A 123 -21.20 4.41 -7.11
C ARG A 123 -21.21 5.90 -6.77
N MET A 124 -20.05 6.53 -6.74
CA MET A 124 -19.86 7.93 -6.36
C MET A 124 -19.85 8.82 -7.60
N THR A 125 -20.27 10.08 -7.45
CA THR A 125 -20.08 11.07 -8.51
C THR A 125 -18.60 11.45 -8.63
N LEU A 126 -18.20 12.08 -9.74
CA LEU A 126 -16.83 12.58 -9.89
C LEU A 126 -16.45 13.56 -8.78
N SER A 127 -17.39 14.42 -8.36
CA SER A 127 -17.18 15.36 -7.26
C SER A 127 -16.97 14.62 -5.94
N ASP A 128 -17.79 13.60 -5.66
CA ASP A 128 -17.63 12.80 -4.44
C ASP A 128 -16.28 12.09 -4.40
N VAL A 129 -15.82 11.52 -5.52
CA VAL A 129 -14.50 10.87 -5.61
C VAL A 129 -13.38 11.89 -5.45
N PHE A 130 -13.52 13.08 -6.04
CA PHE A 130 -12.51 14.13 -5.96
C PHE A 130 -12.31 14.66 -4.53
N TYR A 131 -13.40 14.81 -3.77
CA TYR A 131 -13.35 15.24 -2.36
C TYR A 131 -13.23 14.08 -1.38
N PHE A 132 -13.13 12.84 -1.86
CA PHE A 132 -12.95 11.69 -1.00
C PHE A 132 -11.56 11.74 -0.36
N SER A 133 -11.53 11.83 0.97
CA SER A 133 -10.29 11.80 1.73
C SER A 133 -10.44 10.83 2.92
N PHE A 134 -9.31 10.29 3.36
CA PHE A 134 -9.25 9.49 4.59
C PHE A 134 -8.68 10.37 5.70
N GLU A 135 -9.55 11.15 6.34
CA GLU A 135 -9.16 11.86 7.55
C GLU A 135 -8.98 10.87 8.70
N ILE A 136 -8.17 11.25 9.70
CA ILE A 136 -7.97 10.43 10.90
C ILE A 136 -9.30 10.05 11.58
N ASN A 137 -10.29 10.94 11.56
CA ASN A 137 -11.61 10.69 12.15
C ASN A 137 -12.38 9.59 11.40
N ASP A 138 -12.25 9.51 10.07
CA ASP A 138 -12.85 8.43 9.27
C ASP A 138 -12.21 7.08 9.58
N MET A 139 -10.90 7.09 9.80
CA MET A 139 -10.17 5.89 10.16
C MET A 139 -10.54 5.38 11.55
N ILE A 140 -10.63 6.27 12.55
CA ILE A 140 -11.07 5.92 13.91
C ILE A 140 -12.48 5.30 13.86
N ARG A 141 -13.43 5.95 13.17
CA ARG A 141 -14.78 5.42 12.97
C ARG A 141 -14.77 4.02 12.34
N THR A 142 -13.89 3.80 11.36
CA THR A 142 -13.74 2.51 10.70
C THR A 142 -13.18 1.45 11.65
N ILE A 143 -12.15 1.78 12.42
CA ILE A 143 -11.55 0.88 13.42
C ILE A 143 -12.56 0.52 14.50
N ASP A 144 -13.31 1.48 15.02
CA ASP A 144 -14.36 1.25 16.03
C ASP A 144 -15.44 0.32 15.48
N SER A 145 -15.86 0.53 14.24
CA SER A 145 -16.84 -0.34 13.58
C SER A 145 -16.32 -1.76 13.36
N LEU A 146 -15.02 -1.94 13.07
CA LEU A 146 -14.38 -3.25 12.92
C LEU A 146 -14.18 -3.95 14.28
N GLY A 147 -13.83 -3.19 15.33
CA GLY A 147 -13.74 -3.70 16.70
C GLY A 147 -15.08 -4.19 17.26
N MET A 148 -16.19 -3.56 16.88
CA MET A 148 -17.55 -4.05 17.18
C MET A 148 -17.92 -5.32 16.40
N VAL A 149 -17.32 -5.57 15.24
CA VAL A 149 -17.56 -6.76 14.41
C VAL A 149 -16.68 -7.95 14.82
N MET A 150 -15.45 -7.71 15.28
CA MET A 150 -14.53 -8.75 15.75
C MET A 150 -14.77 -9.21 17.20
N SER A 151 -15.62 -8.51 17.96
CA SER A 151 -16.02 -8.87 19.33
C SER A 151 -17.32 -9.67 19.42
N ARG A 152 -17.86 -10.10 18.28
CA ARG A 152 -19.01 -11.02 18.16
C ARG A 152 -18.58 -12.32 17.49
#